data_AF-A0A951JEJ1-F1
#
_entry.id   AF-A0A951JEJ1-F1
#
_cell.length_a   1.000
_cell.length_b   1.000
_cell.length_c   1.000
_cell.angle_alpha   90.00
_cell.angle_beta   90.00
_cell.angle_gamma   90.00
#
_symmetry.space_group_name_H-M   'P 1'
#
loop_
_entity.id
_entity.type
_entity.pdbx_description
1 polymer ?
#
loop_
_entity_poly.entity_id
_entity_poly.type
_entity_poly.pdbx_seq_one_letter_code
_entity_poly.pdbx_strand_id
1 'polypeptide(L)'
;MKLPRIGSEAFQRGLVRTGTAVWLVAGIALLAATVRTQWPIPSAAASTAKTSPPARSKAEAARPVYEPSGSIESGDEIVLVFIGASFCNAHNVPGFPDVVESAKLRVREHAQARGMRFRAVGVALDWRAADGLAFLARFGEFDEVASGGNWISDGATKYIWRDIPGEANVPQLLVLRRNVHKGEAIRVGEDQVVKRILGTGDVEKWVAAGATL
;
A
#
# COMPACT_ATOMS: atom_id res chain seq x y z
N MET A 1 -9.73 -34.16 33.03
CA MET A 1 -8.57 -33.24 32.91
C MET A 1 -8.97 -31.93 33.58
N LYS A 2 -8.42 -31.61 34.76
CA LYS A 2 -8.79 -30.43 35.57
C LYS A 2 -7.86 -29.26 35.20
N LEU A 3 -8.43 -28.14 34.76
CA LEU A 3 -7.69 -26.90 34.54
C LEU A 3 -7.47 -26.15 35.87
N PRO A 4 -6.30 -25.54 36.10
CA PRO A 4 -6.03 -24.76 37.29
C PRO A 4 -6.70 -23.38 37.22
N ARG A 5 -7.27 -22.94 38.35
CA ARG A 5 -7.77 -21.57 38.56
C ARG A 5 -6.58 -20.65 38.82
N ILE A 6 -6.42 -19.61 38.02
CA ILE A 6 -5.44 -18.55 38.25
C ILE A 6 -6.10 -17.51 39.17
N GLY A 7 -5.49 -17.32 40.35
CA GLY A 7 -5.93 -16.40 41.38
C GLY A 7 -5.67 -14.94 41.01
N SER A 8 -6.65 -14.11 41.31
CA SER A 8 -6.61 -12.65 41.16
C SER A 8 -6.22 -12.02 42.50
N GLU A 9 -4.93 -11.74 42.74
CA GLU A 9 -4.54 -10.83 43.81
C GLU A 9 -3.27 -10.03 43.47
N ALA A 10 -3.28 -8.77 43.92
CA ALA A 10 -2.15 -7.87 44.10
C ALA A 10 -1.58 -7.14 42.87
N PHE A 11 -2.25 -6.05 42.48
CA PHE A 11 -1.53 -4.85 42.03
C PHE A 11 -2.22 -3.58 42.54
N GLN A 12 -1.98 -3.26 43.81
CA GLN A 12 -2.23 -1.94 44.36
C GLN A 12 -0.92 -1.19 44.57
N ARG A 13 -1.03 0.14 44.40
CA ARG A 13 -0.18 1.24 44.90
C ARG A 13 0.80 1.86 43.90
N GLY A 14 0.42 3.04 43.43
CA GLY A 14 1.26 3.99 42.71
C GLY A 14 0.56 5.34 42.51
N LEU A 15 0.09 5.94 43.61
CA LEU A 15 -0.59 7.23 43.67
C LEU A 15 0.47 8.36 43.73
N VAL A 16 0.72 9.11 42.65
CA VAL A 16 1.49 10.38 42.74
C VAL A 16 0.95 11.45 41.77
N ARG A 17 0.38 12.48 42.39
CA ARG A 17 0.30 13.91 42.02
C ARG A 17 -0.44 14.34 40.75
N THR A 18 -1.69 14.69 41.00
CA THR A 18 -2.41 15.83 40.43
C THR A 18 -1.54 17.08 40.30
N GLY A 19 -1.33 17.56 39.07
CA GLY A 19 -0.83 18.89 38.75
C GLY A 19 -1.84 19.60 37.85
N THR A 20 -2.66 20.45 38.46
CA THR A 20 -3.57 21.39 37.81
C THR A 20 -2.79 22.43 37.00
N ALA A 21 -3.09 22.55 35.71
CA ALA A 21 -2.79 23.75 34.94
C ALA A 21 -4.04 24.10 34.11
N VAL A 22 -4.85 24.98 34.68
CA VAL A 22 -5.94 25.70 34.03
C VAL A 22 -5.29 26.77 33.15
N TRP A 23 -5.44 26.67 31.83
CA TRP A 23 -5.21 27.80 30.94
C TRP A 23 -6.53 28.21 30.30
N LEU A 24 -6.97 29.38 30.77
CA LEU A 24 -8.16 30.12 30.38
C LEU A 24 -7.72 31.14 29.33
N VAL A 25 -8.14 30.98 28.08
CA VAL A 25 -8.14 32.04 27.06
C VAL A 25 -9.40 31.80 26.22
N ALA A 26 -10.55 32.40 26.55
CA ALA A 26 -10.92 33.81 26.35
C ALA A 26 -10.84 34.25 24.89
N GLY A 27 -11.97 34.15 24.19
CA GLY A 27 -12.41 35.13 23.19
C GLY A 27 -11.80 35.01 21.79
N ILE A 28 -12.65 34.68 20.82
CA ILE A 28 -13.11 35.64 19.80
C ILE A 28 -14.42 35.11 19.22
N ALA A 29 -15.42 35.97 19.31
CA ALA A 29 -16.75 35.83 18.77
C ALA A 29 -16.78 36.34 17.31
N LEU A 30 -17.78 35.85 16.58
CA LEU A 30 -18.35 36.42 15.35
C LEU A 30 -17.43 36.61 14.13
N LEU A 31 -17.72 35.85 13.06
CA LEU A 31 -18.39 36.44 11.89
C LEU A 31 -18.92 35.33 10.97
N ALA A 32 -20.23 35.13 11.04
CA ALA A 32 -21.00 34.53 9.96
C ALA A 32 -21.09 35.55 8.82
N ALA A 33 -20.46 35.25 7.68
CA ALA A 33 -20.71 35.94 6.43
C ALA A 33 -20.95 34.87 5.36
N THR A 34 -22.23 34.67 5.07
CA THR A 34 -22.75 33.88 3.97
C THR A 34 -22.32 34.49 2.63
N VAL A 35 -21.29 33.95 2.01
CA VAL A 35 -21.00 34.20 0.60
C VAL A 35 -21.31 32.92 -0.17
N ARG A 36 -22.59 32.79 -0.58
CA ARG A 36 -22.99 31.91 -1.67
C ARG A 36 -22.52 32.55 -2.97
N THR A 37 -21.24 32.41 -3.30
CA THR A 37 -20.78 32.64 -4.67
C THR A 37 -21.27 31.48 -5.53
N GLN A 38 -22.31 31.74 -6.34
CA GLN A 38 -22.63 30.93 -7.50
C GLN A 38 -21.39 30.79 -8.36
N TRP A 39 -20.71 29.64 -8.27
CA TRP A 39 -19.74 29.26 -9.28
C TRP A 39 -20.51 29.04 -10.59
N PRO A 40 -20.13 29.73 -11.69
CA PRO A 40 -20.69 29.40 -13.00
C PRO A 40 -20.31 27.96 -13.33
N ILE A 41 -21.32 27.15 -13.62
CA ILE A 41 -21.14 25.81 -14.20
C ILE A 41 -20.57 26.04 -15.60
N PRO A 42 -19.32 25.64 -15.91
CA PRO A 42 -18.83 25.68 -17.27
C PRO A 42 -19.68 24.73 -18.12
N SER A 43 -20.34 25.29 -19.13
CA SER A 43 -21.11 24.55 -20.12
C SER A 43 -20.21 23.54 -20.82
N ALA A 44 -20.56 22.25 -20.69
CA ALA A 44 -19.91 21.14 -21.35
C ALA A 44 -20.23 21.18 -22.86
N ALA A 45 -19.47 21.96 -23.61
CA ALA A 45 -19.40 21.90 -25.06
C ALA A 45 -17.94 21.78 -25.52
N ALA A 46 -17.23 20.77 -24.99
CA ALA A 46 -15.90 20.41 -25.46
C ALA A 46 -16.01 19.35 -26.56
N SER A 47 -15.64 19.78 -27.76
CA SER A 47 -15.51 19.05 -29.01
C SER A 47 -14.87 17.66 -28.84
N THR A 48 -15.60 16.63 -29.27
CA THR A 48 -15.15 15.23 -29.38
C THR A 48 -14.30 15.03 -30.64
N ALA A 49 -13.17 15.73 -30.74
CA ALA A 49 -12.16 15.38 -31.73
C ALA A 49 -11.57 14.00 -31.37
N LYS A 50 -12.02 12.96 -32.07
CA LYS A 50 -11.43 11.61 -32.04
C LYS A 50 -10.00 11.69 -32.58
N THR A 51 -9.03 12.06 -31.75
CA THR A 51 -7.63 11.83 -32.07
C THR A 51 -7.39 10.33 -31.97
N SER A 52 -7.25 9.66 -33.11
CA SER A 52 -6.82 8.27 -33.15
C SER A 52 -5.52 8.13 -32.36
N PRO A 53 -5.39 7.17 -31.43
CA PRO A 53 -4.15 6.94 -30.70
C PRO A 53 -3.01 6.73 -31.72
N PRO A 54 -1.84 7.34 -31.52
CA PRO A 54 -0.71 7.11 -32.39
C PRO A 54 -0.40 5.61 -32.43
N ALA A 55 -0.20 5.08 -33.64
CA ALA A 55 0.16 3.68 -33.84
C ALA A 55 1.43 3.37 -33.03
N ARG A 56 1.34 2.46 -32.05
CA ARG A 56 2.49 2.00 -31.27
C ARG A 56 3.53 1.44 -32.24
N SER A 57 4.75 1.98 -32.19
CA SER A 57 5.83 1.55 -33.09
C SER A 57 6.16 0.08 -32.82
N LYS A 58 6.45 -0.69 -33.88
CA LYS A 58 6.90 -2.10 -33.80
C LYS A 58 8.16 -2.33 -32.94
N ALA A 59 8.84 -1.27 -32.50
CA ALA A 59 10.03 -1.33 -31.66
C ALA A 59 9.72 -1.46 -30.16
N GLU A 60 8.45 -1.45 -29.74
CA GLU A 60 8.05 -1.87 -28.41
C GLU A 60 8.13 -3.40 -28.33
N ALA A 61 9.36 -3.92 -28.33
CA ALA A 61 9.65 -5.30 -27.99
C ALA A 61 8.91 -5.64 -26.69
N ALA A 62 8.31 -6.83 -26.64
CA ALA A 62 7.49 -7.25 -25.51
C ALA A 62 8.24 -7.02 -24.20
N ARG A 63 7.83 -6.00 -23.45
CA ARG A 63 8.42 -5.71 -22.15
C ARG A 63 8.17 -6.94 -21.27
N PRO A 64 9.16 -7.39 -20.47
CA PRO A 64 8.91 -8.46 -19.53
C PRO A 64 7.76 -8.06 -18.62
N VAL A 65 6.83 -8.99 -18.42
CA VAL A 65 5.70 -8.84 -17.50
C VAL A 65 5.92 -9.80 -16.34
N TYR A 66 5.57 -9.36 -15.14
CA TYR A 66 5.55 -10.18 -13.96
C TYR A 66 4.42 -11.20 -14.05
N GLU A 67 4.76 -12.47 -13.87
CA GLU A 67 3.81 -13.57 -13.80
C GLU A 67 3.77 -14.11 -12.36
N PRO A 68 2.57 -14.21 -11.75
CA PRO A 68 2.39 -14.79 -10.43
C PRO A 68 2.86 -16.25 -10.36
N SER A 69 3.39 -16.63 -9.20
CA SER A 69 4.02 -17.95 -9.02
C SER A 69 3.04 -19.14 -9.07
N GLY A 70 1.78 -18.93 -8.66
CA GLY A 70 0.72 -19.95 -8.66
C GLY A 70 0.95 -21.14 -7.71
N SER A 71 2.04 -21.17 -6.93
CA SER A 71 2.40 -22.27 -6.04
C SER A 71 2.89 -21.79 -4.68
N ILE A 72 2.81 -22.66 -3.68
CA ILE A 72 3.37 -22.42 -2.34
C ILE A 72 4.53 -23.40 -2.14
N GLU A 73 5.70 -22.85 -1.82
CA GLU A 73 6.95 -23.58 -1.60
C GLU A 73 7.57 -23.17 -0.26
N SER A 74 8.33 -24.07 0.35
CA SER A 74 9.09 -23.75 1.57
C SER A 74 10.30 -22.87 1.26
N GLY A 75 10.69 -22.04 2.23
CA GLY A 75 11.91 -21.25 2.19
C GLY A 75 11.71 -19.80 2.60
N ASP A 76 12.78 -19.01 2.49
CA ASP A 76 12.70 -17.57 2.65
C ASP A 76 12.00 -16.94 1.44
N GLU A 77 11.12 -15.97 1.71
CA GLU A 77 10.32 -15.27 0.73
C GLU A 77 10.46 -13.75 0.91
N ILE A 78 10.68 -13.05 -0.20
CA ILE A 78 10.55 -11.60 -0.30
C ILE A 78 9.15 -11.27 -0.81
N VAL A 79 8.44 -10.40 -0.11
CA VAL A 79 7.11 -9.92 -0.50
C VAL A 79 7.22 -8.44 -0.84
N LEU A 80 6.87 -8.07 -2.07
CA LEU A 80 6.69 -6.67 -2.46
C LEU A 80 5.20 -6.32 -2.38
N VAL A 81 4.86 -5.38 -1.52
CA VAL A 81 3.50 -4.86 -1.36
C VAL A 81 3.41 -3.48 -2.00
N PHE A 82 2.52 -3.32 -2.96
CA PHE A 82 2.14 -2.02 -3.51
C PHE A 82 0.85 -1.53 -2.86
N ILE A 83 0.86 -0.32 -2.32
CA ILE A 83 -0.30 0.31 -1.70
C ILE A 83 -0.63 1.58 -2.47
N GLY A 84 -1.85 1.68 -2.98
CA GLY A 84 -2.31 2.82 -3.78
C GLY A 84 -3.82 3.04 -3.67
N ALA A 85 -4.32 4.07 -4.37
CA ALA A 85 -5.75 4.36 -4.42
C ALA A 85 -6.10 5.12 -5.71
N SER A 86 -7.27 4.86 -6.29
CA SER A 86 -7.72 5.56 -7.51
C SER A 86 -7.99 7.05 -7.30
N PHE A 87 -8.25 7.48 -6.05
CA PHE A 87 -8.48 8.89 -5.73
C PHE A 87 -7.19 9.69 -5.46
N CYS A 88 -6.01 9.06 -5.44
CA CYS A 88 -4.75 9.76 -5.21
C CYS A 88 -4.13 10.25 -6.52
N ASN A 89 -3.98 11.56 -6.73
CA ASN A 89 -3.46 12.09 -8.01
C ASN A 89 -2.08 11.59 -8.41
N ALA A 90 -1.25 11.15 -7.47
CA ALA A 90 0.12 10.72 -7.75
C ALA A 90 0.17 9.50 -8.69
N HIS A 91 -0.86 8.65 -8.72
CA HIS A 91 -0.88 7.51 -9.65
C HIS A 91 -1.05 7.90 -11.14
N ASN A 92 -1.39 9.17 -11.43
CA ASN A 92 -1.52 9.69 -12.78
C ASN A 92 -0.20 10.19 -13.38
N VAL A 93 0.91 10.10 -12.64
CA VAL A 93 2.24 10.39 -13.19
C VAL A 93 2.49 9.48 -14.41
N PRO A 94 2.79 10.04 -15.59
CA PRO A 94 3.01 9.26 -16.80
C PRO A 94 4.09 8.19 -16.60
N GLY A 95 3.77 6.94 -16.93
CA GLY A 95 4.69 5.81 -16.82
C GLY A 95 4.80 5.20 -15.42
N PHE A 96 4.14 5.75 -14.40
CA PHE A 96 4.23 5.18 -13.04
C PHE A 96 3.80 3.70 -12.94
N PRO A 97 2.79 3.21 -13.69
CA PRO A 97 2.52 1.78 -13.71
C PRO A 97 3.70 0.91 -14.20
N ASP A 98 4.45 1.39 -15.20
CA ASP A 98 5.66 0.70 -15.70
C ASP A 98 6.77 0.69 -14.64
N VAL A 99 6.82 1.71 -13.77
CA VAL A 99 7.78 1.79 -12.66
C VAL A 99 7.47 0.73 -11.61
N VAL A 100 6.21 0.54 -11.24
CA VAL A 100 5.79 -0.52 -10.30
C VAL A 100 6.01 -1.91 -10.89
N GLU A 101 5.72 -2.09 -12.18
CA GLU A 101 6.02 -3.33 -12.91
C GLU A 101 7.52 -3.65 -12.87
N SER A 102 8.36 -2.65 -13.17
CA SER A 102 9.81 -2.76 -13.09
C SER A 102 10.29 -3.08 -11.67
N ALA A 103 9.65 -2.50 -10.64
CA ALA A 103 9.96 -2.82 -9.25
C ALA A 103 9.73 -4.30 -8.93
N LYS A 104 8.60 -4.87 -9.35
CA LYS A 104 8.29 -6.31 -9.16
C LYS A 104 9.38 -7.18 -9.78
N LEU A 105 9.74 -6.91 -11.04
CA LEU A 105 10.75 -7.68 -11.77
C LEU A 105 12.13 -7.60 -11.11
N ARG A 106 12.57 -6.41 -10.72
CA ARG A 106 13.87 -6.19 -10.08
C ARG A 106 13.95 -6.85 -8.71
N VAL A 107 12.91 -6.70 -7.89
CA VAL A 107 12.87 -7.34 -6.57
C VAL A 107 12.86 -8.87 -6.72
N ARG A 108 12.12 -9.40 -7.70
CA ARG A 108 12.14 -10.84 -8.04
C ARG A 108 13.53 -11.32 -8.40
N GLU A 109 14.24 -10.60 -9.28
CA GLU A 109 15.63 -10.91 -9.66
C GLU A 109 16.54 -10.96 -8.42
N HIS A 110 16.45 -9.96 -7.54
CA HIS A 110 17.23 -9.88 -6.30
C HIS A 110 16.90 -10.98 -5.29
N ALA A 111 15.64 -11.41 -5.21
CA ALA A 111 15.22 -12.51 -4.35
C ALA A 111 15.76 -13.84 -4.90
N GLN A 112 15.58 -14.10 -6.19
CA GLN A 112 16.04 -15.31 -6.87
C GLN A 112 17.56 -15.47 -6.80
N ALA A 113 18.31 -14.38 -7.00
CA ALA A 113 19.77 -14.39 -6.86
C ALA A 113 20.26 -14.79 -5.46
N ARG A 114 19.41 -14.63 -4.44
CA ARG A 114 19.69 -15.04 -3.04
C ARG A 114 19.06 -16.38 -2.67
N GLY A 115 18.51 -17.12 -3.63
CA GLY A 115 17.80 -18.39 -3.38
C GLY A 115 16.48 -18.20 -2.62
N MET A 116 15.90 -17.01 -2.64
CA MET A 116 14.62 -16.68 -1.99
C MET A 116 13.47 -16.72 -3.00
N ARG A 117 12.26 -16.92 -2.49
CA ARG A 117 11.01 -16.79 -3.25
C ARG A 117 10.59 -15.33 -3.35
N PHE A 118 9.72 -15.04 -4.30
CA PHE A 118 9.18 -13.71 -4.51
C PHE A 118 7.67 -13.74 -4.66
N ARG A 119 7.00 -12.79 -4.02
CA ARG A 119 5.55 -12.57 -4.11
C ARG A 119 5.25 -11.08 -4.26
N ALA A 120 4.28 -10.73 -5.10
CA ALA A 120 3.74 -9.40 -5.25
C ALA A 120 2.31 -9.31 -4.69
N VAL A 121 2.05 -8.29 -3.86
CA VAL A 121 0.74 -8.02 -3.25
C VAL A 121 0.27 -6.63 -3.63
N GLY A 122 -0.96 -6.50 -4.12
CA GLY A 122 -1.60 -5.22 -4.42
C GLY A 122 -2.63 -4.83 -3.37
N VAL A 123 -2.54 -3.63 -2.83
CA VAL A 123 -3.50 -3.09 -1.85
C VAL A 123 -4.09 -1.80 -2.38
N ALA A 124 -5.39 -1.80 -2.64
CA ALA A 124 -6.15 -0.62 -3.04
C ALA A 124 -6.93 -0.06 -1.86
N LEU A 125 -6.72 1.22 -1.56
CA LEU A 125 -7.44 1.94 -0.50
C LEU A 125 -8.76 2.54 -1.00
N ASP A 126 -9.31 2.01 -2.09
CA ASP A 126 -10.59 2.45 -2.60
C ASP A 126 -11.74 2.05 -1.67
N TRP A 127 -12.79 2.88 -1.60
CA TRP A 127 -13.98 2.57 -0.80
C TRP A 127 -14.69 1.30 -1.29
N ARG A 128 -14.82 1.17 -2.61
CA ARG A 128 -15.48 0.05 -3.27
C ARG A 128 -14.43 -0.91 -3.82
N ALA A 129 -14.60 -2.20 -3.54
CA ALA A 129 -13.64 -3.22 -3.97
C ALA A 129 -13.42 -3.25 -5.50
N ALA A 130 -14.50 -3.08 -6.28
CA ALA A 130 -14.45 -3.07 -7.74
C ALA A 130 -13.57 -1.94 -8.30
N ASP A 131 -13.66 -0.73 -7.72
CA ASP A 131 -12.89 0.43 -8.16
C ASP A 131 -11.40 0.21 -7.88
N GLY A 132 -11.07 -0.35 -6.71
CA GLY A 132 -9.69 -0.68 -6.36
C GLY A 132 -9.11 -1.83 -7.18
N LEU A 133 -9.91 -2.83 -7.57
CA LEU A 133 -9.47 -3.89 -8.49
C LEU A 133 -9.18 -3.34 -9.88
N ALA A 134 -10.06 -2.48 -10.41
CA ALA A 134 -9.84 -1.80 -11.69
C ALA A 134 -8.61 -0.89 -11.65
N PHE A 135 -8.36 -0.24 -10.52
CA PHE A 135 -7.16 0.54 -10.28
C PHE A 135 -5.90 -0.35 -10.29
N LEU A 136 -5.86 -1.43 -9.51
CA LEU A 136 -4.70 -2.33 -9.42
C LEU A 136 -4.37 -3.02 -10.75
N ALA A 137 -5.37 -3.33 -11.58
CA ALA A 137 -5.16 -3.95 -12.89
C ALA A 137 -4.27 -3.12 -13.83
N ARG A 138 -4.13 -1.81 -13.58
CA ARG A 138 -3.21 -0.94 -14.34
C ARG A 138 -1.74 -1.22 -14.06
N PHE A 139 -1.42 -1.85 -12.93
CA PHE A 139 -0.07 -2.10 -12.43
C PHE A 139 0.39 -3.55 -12.67
N GLY A 140 -0.21 -4.22 -13.65
CA GLY A 140 0.07 -5.61 -13.99
C GLY A 140 -0.52 -6.60 -12.99
N GLU A 141 -0.04 -7.85 -13.03
CA GLU A 141 -0.53 -8.91 -12.17
C GLU A 141 0.12 -8.90 -10.77
N PHE A 142 -0.59 -9.46 -9.80
CA PHE A 142 -0.16 -9.67 -8.42
C PHE A 142 -0.55 -11.09 -8.00
N ASP A 143 0.20 -11.72 -7.08
CA ASP A 143 -0.21 -13.01 -6.51
C ASP A 143 -1.40 -12.86 -5.56
N GLU A 144 -1.54 -11.68 -4.94
CA GLU A 144 -2.60 -11.38 -3.97
C GLU A 144 -3.07 -9.93 -4.15
N VAL A 145 -4.39 -9.72 -3.97
CA VAL A 145 -4.99 -8.38 -3.98
C VAL A 145 -5.92 -8.18 -2.79
N ALA A 146 -5.84 -7.00 -2.17
CA ALA A 146 -6.77 -6.53 -1.15
C ALA A 146 -7.38 -5.19 -1.61
N SER A 147 -8.71 -5.05 -1.53
CA SER A 147 -9.43 -3.88 -2.03
C SER A 147 -10.76 -3.67 -1.30
N GLY A 148 -11.20 -2.41 -1.19
CA GLY A 148 -12.42 -2.02 -0.48
C GLY A 148 -12.16 -1.64 0.98
N GLY A 149 -13.07 -0.88 1.60
CA GLY A 149 -12.95 -0.48 3.02
C GLY A 149 -11.95 0.64 3.31
N ASN A 150 -11.32 1.20 2.27
CA ASN A 150 -10.39 2.33 2.36
C ASN A 150 -9.29 2.14 3.43
N TRP A 151 -8.95 3.18 4.19
CA TRP A 151 -7.92 3.18 5.23
C TRP A 151 -8.18 2.19 6.37
N ILE A 152 -9.35 1.54 6.45
CA ILE A 152 -9.65 0.53 7.49
C ILE A 152 -9.82 -0.89 6.92
N SER A 153 -9.42 -1.10 5.66
CA SER A 153 -9.36 -2.44 5.06
C SER A 153 -8.37 -3.34 5.80
N ASP A 154 -8.47 -4.66 5.62
CA ASP A 154 -7.50 -5.59 6.19
C ASP A 154 -6.08 -5.34 5.67
N GLY A 155 -5.95 -4.96 4.39
CA GLY A 155 -4.66 -4.57 3.80
C GLY A 155 -4.07 -3.32 4.45
N ALA A 156 -4.88 -2.26 4.66
CA ALA A 156 -4.43 -1.05 5.35
C ALA A 156 -4.12 -1.32 6.83
N THR A 157 -4.99 -2.08 7.50
CA THR A 157 -4.80 -2.47 8.91
C THR A 157 -3.49 -3.23 9.10
N LYS A 158 -3.19 -4.18 8.21
CA LYS A 158 -1.94 -4.94 8.26
C LYS A 158 -0.71 -4.08 7.96
N TYR A 159 -0.69 -3.37 6.82
CA TYR A 159 0.55 -2.77 6.28
C TYR A 159 0.79 -1.29 6.65
N ILE A 160 -0.17 -0.65 7.33
CA ILE A 160 -0.10 0.76 7.74
C ILE A 160 -0.33 0.93 9.25
N TRP A 161 -1.30 0.22 9.85
CA TRP A 161 -1.76 0.55 11.19
C TRP A 161 -1.29 -0.37 12.32
N ARG A 162 -1.44 -1.69 12.16
CA ARG A 162 -1.39 -2.64 13.28
C ARG A 162 -0.16 -3.53 13.24
N ASP A 163 -0.05 -4.36 12.21
CA ASP A 163 0.94 -5.45 12.22
C ASP A 163 2.30 -4.95 11.73
N ILE A 164 2.29 -4.08 10.72
CA ILE A 164 3.48 -3.47 10.14
C ILE A 164 3.26 -1.95 10.06
N PRO A 165 3.28 -1.25 11.20
CA PRO A 165 2.94 0.17 11.24
C PRO A 165 3.89 1.01 10.39
N GLY A 166 3.36 2.07 9.78
CA GLY A 166 4.11 2.99 8.95
C GLY A 166 3.35 4.27 8.65
N GLU A 167 3.96 5.16 7.88
CA GLU A 167 3.29 6.39 7.46
C GLU A 167 2.12 6.09 6.51
N ALA A 168 0.96 6.70 6.81
CA ALA A 168 -0.24 6.59 5.99
C ALA A 168 -0.12 7.48 4.75
N ASN A 169 0.56 6.97 3.74
CA ASN A 169 0.87 7.69 2.51
C ASN A 169 0.61 6.80 1.27
N VAL A 170 0.21 7.38 0.14
CA VAL A 170 0.03 6.65 -1.13
C VAL A 170 0.50 7.48 -2.33
N PRO A 171 1.11 6.86 -3.36
CA PRO A 171 1.47 5.44 -3.42
C PRO A 171 2.65 5.11 -2.49
N GLN A 172 2.76 3.86 -2.05
CA GLN A 172 3.96 3.38 -1.38
C GLN A 172 4.27 1.93 -1.76
N LEU A 173 5.56 1.57 -1.70
CA LEU A 173 6.04 0.20 -1.83
C LEU A 173 6.64 -0.25 -0.50
N LEU A 174 6.33 -1.47 -0.10
CA LEU A 174 6.85 -2.11 1.10
C LEU A 174 7.49 -3.45 0.71
N VAL A 175 8.74 -3.64 1.08
CA VAL A 175 9.48 -4.88 0.89
C VAL A 175 9.58 -5.58 2.23
N LEU A 176 9.06 -6.81 2.28
CA LEU A 176 9.06 -7.66 3.46
C LEU A 176 9.89 -8.90 3.21
N ARG A 177 10.46 -9.45 4.26
CA ARG A 177 11.03 -10.80 4.29
C ARG A 177 10.23 -11.65 5.26
N ARG A 178 9.92 -12.88 4.88
CA ARG A 178 9.34 -13.87 5.78
C ARG A 178 9.86 -15.26 5.46
N ASN A 179 9.56 -16.22 6.33
CA ASN A 179 9.84 -17.63 6.09
C ASN A 179 8.53 -18.39 5.92
N VAL A 180 8.45 -19.24 4.89
CA VAL A 180 7.30 -20.12 4.64
C VAL A 180 7.75 -21.56 4.85
N HIS A 181 6.99 -22.30 5.65
CA HIS A 181 7.21 -23.73 5.86
C HIS A 181 5.98 -24.52 5.41
N LYS A 182 6.16 -25.33 4.37
CA LYS A 182 5.18 -26.27 3.84
C LYS A 182 5.48 -27.66 4.39
N GLY A 183 4.72 -28.07 5.42
CA GLY A 183 4.66 -29.44 5.93
C GLY A 183 3.25 -30.02 5.78
N GLU A 184 2.80 -30.79 6.76
CA GLU A 184 1.39 -31.22 6.86
C GLU A 184 0.42 -30.02 6.96
N ALA A 185 0.89 -28.93 7.56
CA ALA A 185 0.23 -27.63 7.57
C ALA A 185 1.19 -26.56 7.06
N ILE A 186 0.63 -25.50 6.48
CA ILE A 186 1.38 -24.30 6.09
C ILE A 186 1.61 -23.46 7.34
N ARG A 187 2.86 -23.08 7.60
CA ARG A 187 3.22 -22.09 8.62
C ARG A 187 3.92 -20.94 7.93
N VAL A 188 3.54 -19.72 8.31
CA VAL A 188 4.15 -18.49 7.81
C VAL A 188 4.76 -17.79 9.02
N GLY A 189 6.06 -17.49 8.95
CA GLY A 189 6.77 -16.73 9.96
C GLY A 189 6.35 -15.26 9.96
N GLU A 190 6.88 -14.50 10.91
CA GLU A 190 6.62 -13.07 11.00
C GLU A 190 7.19 -12.31 9.79
N ASP A 191 6.47 -11.27 9.35
CA ASP A 191 6.92 -10.36 8.31
C ASP A 191 7.96 -9.38 8.89
N GLN A 192 9.15 -9.34 8.30
CA GLN A 192 10.22 -8.40 8.64
C GLN A 192 10.32 -7.31 7.57
N VAL A 193 10.24 -6.03 7.96
CA VAL A 193 10.39 -4.92 7.02
C VAL A 193 11.84 -4.82 6.56
N VAL A 194 12.07 -5.03 5.26
CA VAL A 194 13.36 -4.79 4.62
C VAL A 194 13.44 -3.33 4.19
N LYS A 195 12.38 -2.80 3.56
CA LYS A 195 12.34 -1.42 3.07
C LYS A 195 10.91 -0.90 2.92
N ARG A 196 10.71 0.40 3.17
CA ARG A 196 9.49 1.14 2.84
C ARG A 196 9.85 2.36 1.99
N ILE A 197 9.18 2.56 0.87
CA ILE A 197 9.41 3.64 -0.08
C ILE A 197 8.09 4.39 -0.28
N LEU A 198 8.10 5.71 -0.06
CA LEU A 198 6.89 6.54 -0.02
C LEU A 198 6.84 7.51 -1.21
N GLY A 199 5.69 7.60 -1.88
CA GLY A 199 5.47 8.52 -2.98
C GLY A 199 6.09 8.08 -4.31
N THR A 200 5.65 8.71 -5.40
CA THR A 200 6.07 8.36 -6.76
C THR A 200 7.55 8.63 -7.00
N GLY A 201 8.05 9.81 -6.60
CA GLY A 201 9.43 10.22 -6.86
C GLY A 201 10.47 9.30 -6.20
N ASP A 202 10.25 8.90 -4.96
CA ASP A 202 11.18 7.99 -4.27
C ASP A 202 11.08 6.57 -4.83
N VAL A 203 9.89 6.12 -5.23
CA VAL A 203 9.71 4.84 -5.91
C VAL A 203 10.45 4.83 -7.25
N GLU A 204 10.29 5.86 -8.08
CA GLU A 204 11.01 6.03 -9.34
C GLU A 204 12.53 6.02 -9.13
N LYS A 205 13.02 6.82 -8.18
CA LYS A 205 14.44 6.89 -7.85
C LYS A 205 14.99 5.54 -7.38
N TRP A 206 14.26 4.83 -6.54
CA TRP A 206 14.68 3.51 -6.04
C TRP A 206 14.70 2.46 -7.15
N VAL A 207 13.69 2.42 -8.02
CA VAL A 207 13.66 1.51 -9.17
C VAL A 207 14.77 1.82 -10.16
N ALA A 208 15.02 3.11 -10.45
CA ALA A 208 16.12 3.54 -11.30
C ALA A 208 17.50 3.15 -10.73
N ALA A 209 17.63 3.12 -9.39
CA ALA A 209 18.81 2.61 -8.69
C ALA A 209 18.88 1.06 -8.62
N GLY A 210 18.02 0.35 -9.34
CA GLY A 210 18.03 -1.11 -9.43
C GLY A 210 17.21 -1.83 -8.37
N ALA A 211 16.34 -1.12 -7.62
CA ALA A 211 15.45 -1.68 -6.60
C ALA A 211 16.12 -2.63 -5.60
N THR A 212 17.31 -2.24 -5.10
CA THR A 212 18.13 -3.09 -4.24
C THR A 212 17.44 -3.42 -2.91
N LEU A 213 17.48 -4.71 -2.53
CA LEU A 213 17.07 -5.25 -1.23
C LEU A 213 18.18 -5.13 -0.19
#